data_AF-A0A7S1B6C8-F1
#
_entry.id   AF-A0A7S1B6C8-F1
#
_cell.length_a   1.000
_cell.length_b   1.000
_cell.length_c   1.000
_cell.angle_alpha   90.00
_cell.angle_beta   90.00
_cell.angle_gamma   90.00
#
_symmetry.space_group_name_H-M   'P 1'
#
loop_
_entity.id
_entity.type
_entity.pdbx_description
1 polymer ?
#
loop_
_entity_poly.entity_id
_entity_poly.type
_entity_poly.pdbx_seq_one_letter_code
_entity_poly.pdbx_strand_id
1 'polypeptide(L)'
;HAGPAVSLSWVLAGFVALLSSCSYAELASHVPVSGSSYHYVYVALGELPAFVNAAAMTLEYLVSAAAVSRSWGDKVHEYVTAQLHQDETQRWVRALDPASYPAHFSPTACLVASTCTLILLAGVRESKAITTAVTL
;
A
#
# COMPACT_ATOMS: atom_id res chain seq x y z
N HIS A 1 -1.34 22.73 9.10
CA HIS A 1 -1.28 21.71 10.16
C HIS A 1 -2.68 21.51 10.73
N ALA A 2 -3.26 20.32 10.53
CA ALA A 2 -4.49 19.96 11.22
C ALA A 2 -4.14 19.70 12.69
N GLY A 3 -4.80 20.41 13.61
CA GLY A 3 -4.49 20.41 15.04
C GLY A 3 -4.96 19.15 15.78
N PRO A 4 -5.45 19.25 17.04
CA PRO A 4 -5.86 18.10 17.86
C PRO A 4 -6.92 17.19 17.20
N ALA A 5 -7.64 17.70 16.21
CA ALA A 5 -8.62 16.95 15.43
C ALA A 5 -8.03 15.71 14.74
N VAL A 6 -6.76 15.72 14.34
CA VAL A 6 -6.10 14.54 13.75
C VAL A 6 -6.04 13.41 14.78
N SER A 7 -5.62 13.71 16.00
CA SER A 7 -5.53 12.73 17.09
C SER A 7 -6.90 12.12 17.41
N LEU A 8 -7.96 12.94 17.44
CA LEU A 8 -9.34 12.47 17.60
C LEU A 8 -9.78 11.54 16.46
N SER A 9 -9.45 11.86 15.21
CA SER A 9 -9.77 11.00 14.06
C SER A 9 -9.08 9.63 14.14
N TRP A 10 -7.81 9.57 14.59
CA TRP A 10 -7.10 8.30 14.79
C TRP A 10 -7.75 7.44 15.88
N VAL A 11 -8.20 8.05 16.99
CA VAL A 11 -8.90 7.32 18.06
C VAL A 11 -10.22 6.74 17.54
N LEU A 12 -11.01 7.53 16.81
CA LEU A 12 -12.27 7.06 16.24
C LEU A 12 -12.05 5.96 15.18
N ALA A 13 -11.06 6.13 14.30
CA ALA A 13 -10.70 5.11 13.32
C ALA A 13 -10.27 3.79 13.99
N GLY A 14 -9.46 3.87 15.06
CA GLY A 14 -9.07 2.72 15.87
C GLY A 14 -10.28 2.02 16.51
N PHE A 15 -11.23 2.78 17.06
CA PHE A 15 -12.44 2.21 17.65
C PHE A 15 -13.31 1.48 16.61
N VAL A 16 -13.51 2.06 15.42
CA VAL A 16 -14.25 1.42 14.32
C VAL A 16 -13.53 0.14 13.87
N ALA A 17 -12.20 0.18 13.73
CA ALA A 17 -11.41 -1.00 13.36
C ALA A 17 -11.52 -2.13 14.39
N LEU A 18 -11.58 -1.82 15.69
CA LEU A 18 -11.79 -2.81 16.74
C LEU A 18 -13.15 -3.52 16.62
N LEU A 19 -14.22 -2.75 16.35
CA LEU A 19 -15.55 -3.31 16.14
C LEU A 19 -15.60 -4.20 14.89
N SER A 20 -14.99 -3.76 13.78
CA SER A 20 -14.87 -4.57 12.57
C SER A 20 -14.10 -5.86 12.81
N SER A 21 -12.99 -5.80 13.55
CA SER A 21 -12.19 -6.98 13.92
C SER A 21 -12.99 -7.97 14.78
N CYS A 22 -13.77 -7.48 15.74
CA CYS A 22 -14.63 -8.32 16.58
C CYS A 22 -15.69 -9.06 15.74
N SER A 23 -16.36 -8.37 14.81
CA SER A 23 -17.33 -9.00 13.90
C SER A 23 -16.69 -10.06 12.98
N TYR A 24 -15.46 -9.82 12.53
CA TYR A 24 -14.72 -10.78 11.71
C TYR A 24 -14.25 -11.98 12.53
N ALA A 25 -13.87 -11.78 13.80
CA ALA A 25 -13.50 -12.85 14.71
C ALA A 25 -14.69 -13.79 15.01
N GLU A 26 -15.89 -13.22 15.21
CA GLU A 26 -17.12 -14.00 15.34
C GLU A 26 -17.35 -14.82 14.07
N LEU A 27 -17.34 -14.19 12.90
CA LEU A 27 -17.55 -14.88 11.61
C LEU A 27 -16.49 -15.97 11.35
N ALA A 28 -15.23 -15.71 11.68
CA ALA A 28 -14.14 -16.68 11.56
C ALA A 28 -14.30 -17.88 12.50
N SER A 29 -14.90 -17.71 13.68
CA SER A 29 -15.19 -18.82 14.59
C SER A 29 -16.32 -19.73 14.10
N HIS A 30 -17.22 -19.20 13.26
CA HIS A 30 -18.35 -19.94 12.71
C HIS A 30 -18.04 -20.68 11.40
N VAL A 31 -17.02 -20.26 10.65
CA VAL A 31 -16.68 -20.82 9.33
C VAL A 31 -15.42 -21.70 9.45
N PRO A 32 -15.52 -23.05 9.41
CA PRO A 32 -14.41 -23.96 9.71
C PRO A 32 -13.38 -24.12 8.57
N VAL A 33 -13.39 -23.23 7.57
CA VAL A 33 -12.51 -23.28 6.41
C VAL A 33 -11.65 -22.01 6.33
N SER A 34 -10.34 -22.21 6.18
CA SER A 34 -9.40 -21.11 5.94
C SER A 34 -9.67 -20.50 4.56
N GLY A 35 -10.35 -19.36 4.55
CA GLY A 35 -10.65 -18.58 3.36
C GLY A 35 -10.08 -17.17 3.42
N SER A 36 -9.90 -16.53 2.26
CA SER A 36 -9.67 -15.08 2.17
C SER A 36 -10.93 -14.30 2.55
N SER A 37 -10.84 -12.99 2.76
CA SER A 37 -11.96 -12.08 3.06
C SER A 37 -13.17 -12.29 2.13
N TYR A 38 -12.91 -12.63 0.86
CA TYR A 38 -13.94 -13.00 -0.13
C TYR A 38 -14.83 -14.16 0.33
N HIS A 39 -14.22 -15.23 0.87
CA HIS A 39 -14.93 -16.44 1.25
C HIS A 39 -15.86 -16.19 2.44
N TYR A 40 -15.40 -15.40 3.42
CA TYR A 40 -16.23 -15.03 4.57
C TYR A 40 -17.44 -14.19 4.17
N VAL A 41 -17.26 -13.22 3.28
CA VAL A 41 -18.37 -12.41 2.76
C VAL A 41 -19.32 -13.25 1.91
N TYR A 42 -18.80 -14.20 1.13
CA TYR A 42 -19.62 -15.11 0.32
C TYR A 42 -20.54 -15.97 1.19
N VAL A 43 -20.01 -16.55 2.27
CA VAL A 43 -20.80 -17.37 3.20
C VAL A 43 -21.83 -16.54 3.96
N ALA A 44 -21.52 -15.29 4.32
CA ALA A 44 -22.42 -14.44 5.11
C ALA A 44 -23.50 -13.72 4.28
N LEU A 45 -23.16 -13.21 3.10
CA LEU A 45 -23.98 -12.25 2.35
C LEU A 45 -24.24 -12.65 0.88
N GLY A 46 -23.60 -13.72 0.39
CA GLY A 46 -23.76 -14.22 -0.99
C GLY A 46 -22.74 -13.66 -2.00
N GLU A 47 -22.95 -13.97 -3.28
CA GLU A 47 -21.95 -13.79 -4.35
C GLU A 47 -21.67 -12.34 -4.72
N LEU A 48 -22.72 -11.53 -4.93
CA LEU A 48 -22.63 -10.12 -5.32
C LEU A 48 -21.82 -9.27 -4.33
N PRO A 49 -22.13 -9.27 -3.02
CA PRO A 49 -21.35 -8.50 -2.04
C PRO A 49 -19.92 -9.04 -1.88
N ALA A 50 -19.71 -10.34 -2.04
CA ALA A 50 -18.36 -10.93 -2.00
C ALA A 50 -17.49 -10.41 -3.15
N PHE A 51 -18.04 -10.36 -4.37
CA PHE A 51 -17.34 -9.81 -5.54
C PHE A 51 -16.98 -8.33 -5.36
N VAL A 52 -17.93 -7.51 -4.87
CA VAL A 52 -17.68 -6.08 -4.60
C VAL A 52 -16.58 -5.91 -3.55
N ASN A 53 -16.60 -6.70 -2.48
CA ASN A 53 -15.56 -6.66 -1.46
C ASN A 53 -14.17 -7.02 -2.02
N ALA A 54 -14.06 -8.08 -2.83
CA ALA A 54 -12.80 -8.46 -3.46
C ALA A 54 -12.27 -7.39 -4.43
N ALA A 55 -13.16 -6.75 -5.18
CA ALA A 55 -12.80 -5.63 -6.05
C ALA A 55 -12.31 -4.43 -5.22
N ALA A 56 -13.01 -4.09 -4.13
CA ALA A 56 -12.62 -3.00 -3.24
C ALA A 56 -11.24 -3.23 -2.60
N MET A 57 -10.98 -4.42 -2.04
CA MET A 57 -9.67 -4.75 -1.47
C MET A 57 -8.56 -4.69 -2.53
N THR A 58 -8.83 -5.16 -3.75
CA THR A 58 -7.86 -5.09 -4.85
C THR A 58 -7.51 -3.64 -5.19
N LEU A 59 -8.52 -2.76 -5.27
CA LEU A 59 -8.32 -1.32 -5.52
C LEU A 59 -7.59 -0.65 -4.35
N GLU A 60 -7.93 -0.98 -3.11
CA GLU A 60 -7.26 -0.47 -1.91
C GLU A 60 -5.77 -0.80 -1.92
N TYR A 61 -5.41 -2.06 -2.20
CA TYR A 61 -4.00 -2.46 -2.31
C TYR A 61 -3.30 -1.78 -3.49
N LEU A 62 -3.98 -1.62 -4.63
CA LEU A 62 -3.42 -0.94 -5.79
C LEU A 62 -3.10 0.53 -5.50
N VAL A 63 -4.05 1.25 -4.89
CA VAL A 63 -3.87 2.66 -4.51
C VAL A 63 -2.79 2.81 -3.45
N SER A 64 -2.76 1.91 -2.46
CA SER A 64 -1.74 1.92 -1.41
C SER A 64 -0.34 1.68 -1.99
N ALA A 65 -0.18 0.70 -2.88
CA ALA A 65 1.08 0.42 -3.54
C ALA A 65 1.56 1.60 -4.40
N ALA A 66 0.65 2.24 -5.15
CA ALA A 66 0.95 3.43 -5.95
C ALA A 66 1.39 4.61 -5.07
N ALA A 67 0.70 4.85 -3.94
CA ALA A 67 1.04 5.91 -3.01
C ALA A 67 2.42 5.72 -2.37
N VAL A 68 2.76 4.48 -1.95
CA VAL A 68 4.07 4.15 -1.38
C VAL A 68 5.17 4.34 -2.42
N SER A 69 5.00 3.82 -3.62
CA SER A 69 5.94 3.99 -4.74
C SER A 69 6.22 5.47 -5.03
N ARG A 70 5.17 6.31 -5.02
CA ARG A 70 5.31 7.76 -5.22
C ARG A 70 6.07 8.42 -4.08
N SER A 71 5.72 8.11 -2.84
CA SER A 71 6.42 8.68 -1.67
C SER A 71 7.91 8.36 -1.66
N TRP A 72 8.30 7.15 -2.07
CA TRP A 72 9.72 6.79 -2.20
C TRP A 72 10.40 7.53 -3.36
N GLY A 73 9.72 7.69 -4.49
CA GLY A 73 10.23 8.46 -5.62
C GLY A 73 10.53 9.92 -5.25
N ASP A 74 9.62 10.56 -4.52
CA ASP A 74 9.78 11.94 -4.06
C ASP A 74 10.94 12.06 -3.04
N LYS A 75 11.06 11.10 -2.12
CA LYS A 75 12.16 11.05 -1.14
C LYS A 75 13.53 10.87 -1.78
N VAL A 76 13.64 10.05 -2.82
CA VAL A 76 14.89 9.86 -3.55
C VAL A 76 15.28 11.15 -4.26
N HIS A 77 14.32 11.83 -4.89
CA HIS A 77 14.56 13.12 -5.52
C HIS A 77 15.04 14.16 -4.49
N GLU A 78 14.33 14.31 -3.37
CA GLU A 78 14.71 15.21 -2.26
C GLU A 78 16.10 14.89 -1.70
N TYR A 79 16.45 13.61 -1.52
CA TYR A 79 17.77 13.21 -1.05
C TYR A 79 18.87 13.62 -2.02
N VAL A 80 18.66 13.45 -3.33
CA VAL A 80 19.64 13.81 -4.37
C VAL A 80 19.85 15.32 -4.43
N THR A 81 18.79 16.12 -4.40
CA THR A 81 18.91 17.59 -4.41
C THR A 81 19.48 18.14 -3.11
N ALA A 82 19.07 17.62 -1.95
CA ALA A 82 19.48 18.14 -0.65
C ALA A 82 20.89 17.71 -0.21
N GLN A 83 21.31 16.47 -0.47
CA GLN A 83 22.57 15.93 0.08
C GLN A 83 23.73 15.94 -0.93
N LEU A 84 23.47 15.81 -2.24
CA LEU A 84 24.55 15.81 -3.24
C LEU A 84 24.91 17.22 -3.76
N HIS A 85 24.26 18.29 -3.29
CA HIS A 85 24.42 19.67 -3.80
C HIS A 85 24.42 19.72 -5.34
N GLN A 86 23.65 18.83 -5.99
CA GLN A 86 23.53 18.76 -7.42
C GLN A 86 22.47 19.76 -7.86
N ASP A 87 22.87 20.79 -8.62
CA ASP A 87 21.92 21.75 -9.18
C ASP A 87 20.89 21.06 -10.07
N GLU A 88 19.62 21.44 -9.96
CA GLU A 88 18.50 20.97 -10.80
C GLU A 88 18.73 21.18 -12.31
N THR A 89 19.73 21.98 -12.67
CA THR A 89 20.21 22.20 -14.03
C THR A 89 20.79 20.93 -14.67
N GLN A 90 21.23 19.96 -13.87
CA GLN A 90 21.73 18.67 -14.35
C GLN A 90 20.58 17.85 -14.97
N ARG A 91 20.73 17.47 -16.24
CA ARG A 91 19.70 16.78 -17.04
C ARG A 91 19.16 15.52 -16.38
N TRP A 92 19.99 14.80 -15.63
CA TRP A 92 19.58 13.57 -14.96
C TRP A 92 18.75 13.87 -13.71
N VAL A 93 19.08 14.89 -12.90
CA VAL A 93 18.28 15.31 -11.73
C VAL A 93 16.90 15.81 -12.17
N ARG A 94 16.85 16.59 -13.25
CA ARG A 94 15.59 17.05 -13.85
C ARG A 94 14.74 15.92 -14.43
N ALA A 95 15.36 14.82 -14.86
CA ALA A 95 14.62 13.63 -15.28
C ALA A 95 13.99 12.88 -14.09
N LEU A 96 14.43 13.10 -12.85
CA LEU A 96 13.78 12.56 -11.66
C LEU A 96 12.64 13.46 -11.14
N ASP A 97 12.58 14.71 -11.58
CA ASP A 97 11.59 15.68 -11.11
C ASP A 97 10.19 15.38 -11.67
N PRO A 98 9.19 15.09 -10.82
CA PRO A 98 7.82 14.85 -11.25
C PRO A 98 7.18 16.06 -11.95
N ALA A 99 7.64 17.29 -11.68
CA ALA A 99 7.10 18.50 -12.28
C ALA A 99 7.53 18.70 -13.74
N SER A 100 8.57 17.97 -14.18
CA SER A 100 9.09 18.04 -15.55
C SER A 100 8.25 17.24 -16.56
N TYR A 101 7.27 16.46 -16.12
CA TYR A 101 6.41 15.63 -16.99
C TYR A 101 4.92 16.05 -16.93
N PRO A 102 4.19 16.03 -18.06
CA PRO A 102 2.75 16.28 -18.07
C PRO A 102 2.02 15.26 -17.18
N ALA A 103 0.99 15.72 -16.46
CA ALA A 103 0.24 14.96 -15.46
C ALA A 103 1.01 14.55 -14.18
N HIS A 104 2.14 15.21 -13.88
CA HIS A 104 2.98 14.90 -12.71
C HIS A 104 3.44 13.44 -12.67
N PHE A 105 3.76 12.88 -13.84
CA PHE A 105 4.28 11.52 -13.95
C PHE A 105 5.69 11.45 -13.35
N SER A 106 5.89 10.56 -12.38
CA SER A 106 7.18 10.40 -11.69
C SER A 106 7.88 9.12 -12.20
N PRO A 107 9.00 9.23 -12.95
CA PRO A 107 9.70 8.06 -13.46
C PRO A 107 10.40 7.26 -12.36
N THR A 108 10.81 7.91 -11.26
CA THR A 108 11.34 7.22 -10.07
C THR A 108 10.30 6.34 -9.40
N ALA A 109 9.06 6.82 -9.27
CA ALA A 109 7.98 5.99 -8.74
C ALA A 109 7.77 4.73 -9.61
N CYS A 110 7.76 4.88 -10.95
CA CYS A 110 7.64 3.74 -11.86
C CYS A 110 8.78 2.73 -11.71
N LEU A 111 10.03 3.19 -11.52
CA LEU A 111 11.17 2.30 -11.27
C LEU A 111 11.04 1.56 -9.94
N VAL A 112 10.60 2.23 -8.88
CA VAL A 112 10.37 1.58 -7.58
C VAL A 112 9.27 0.52 -7.71
N ALA A 113 8.15 0.87 -8.35
CA ALA A 113 7.03 -0.05 -8.55
C ALA A 113 7.44 -1.27 -9.37
N SER A 114 8.11 -1.07 -10.52
CA SER A 114 8.56 -2.18 -11.37
C SER A 114 9.58 -3.06 -10.67
N THR A 115 10.51 -2.48 -9.93
CA THR A 115 11.50 -3.23 -9.14
C THR A 115 10.80 -4.09 -8.07
N CYS A 116 9.86 -3.52 -7.32
CA CYS A 116 9.06 -4.28 -6.35
C CYS A 116 8.26 -5.40 -7.03
N THR A 117 7.63 -5.14 -8.18
CA THR A 117 6.91 -6.17 -8.94
C THR A 117 7.84 -7.27 -9.43
N LEU A 118 9.03 -6.94 -9.96
CA LEU A 118 10.01 -7.92 -10.41
C LEU A 118 10.53 -8.77 -9.24
N ILE A 119 10.78 -8.18 -8.08
CA ILE A 119 11.17 -8.91 -6.86
C ILE A 119 10.06 -9.89 -6.45
N LEU A 120 8.80 -9.44 -6.44
CA LEU A 120 7.65 -10.30 -6.13
C LEU A 120 7.49 -11.45 -7.14
N LEU A 121 7.68 -11.17 -8.43
CA LEU A 121 7.62 -12.18 -9.49
C LEU A 121 8.78 -13.20 -9.39
N ALA A 122 9.97 -12.75 -9.00
CA ALA A 122 11.15 -13.61 -8.88
C ALA A 122 11.13 -14.52 -7.64
N GLY A 123 10.41 -14.17 -6.57
CA GLY A 123 10.66 -14.80 -5.26
C GLY A 123 9.50 -14.82 -4.27
N VAL A 124 8.35 -15.41 -4.63
CA VAL A 124 7.27 -15.66 -3.65
C VAL A 124 7.68 -16.70 -2.58
N ARG A 125 8.57 -17.64 -2.91
CA ARG A 125 9.10 -18.63 -1.94
C ARG A 125 10.10 -18.02 -0.95
N GLU A 126 10.96 -17.13 -1.43
CA GLU A 126 11.95 -16.39 -0.63
C GLU A 126 11.29 -15.40 0.33
N SER A 127 10.22 -14.72 -0.13
CA SER A 127 9.48 -13.75 0.68
C SER A 127 8.88 -14.35 1.96
N LYS A 128 8.42 -15.61 1.90
CA LYS A 128 7.94 -16.33 3.09
C LYS A 128 9.07 -16.61 4.07
N ALA A 129 10.28 -16.93 3.60
CA ALA A 129 11.43 -17.19 4.47
C ALA A 129 11.91 -15.92 5.18
N ILE A 130 11.98 -14.79 4.46
CA ILE A 130 12.37 -13.49 5.02
C ILE A 130 11.33 -13.00 6.03
N THR A 131 10.04 -13.13 5.70
CA THR A 131 8.95 -12.73 6.62
C THR A 131 9.01 -13.54 7.92
N THR A 132 9.25 -14.84 7.83
CA THR A 132 9.44 -15.70 9.01
C THR A 132 10.67 -15.30 9.81
N ALA A 133 11.78 -14.91 9.16
CA ALA A 133 13.02 -14.50 9.84
C ALA A 133 12.96 -13.10 10.49
N VAL A 134 12.13 -12.19 9.97
CA VAL A 134 11.94 -10.84 10.56
C VAL A 134 10.92 -10.87 11.71
N THR A 135 9.98 -11.81 11.69
CA THR A 135 8.88 -11.91 12.67
C THR A 135 9.19 -12.84 13.85
N LEU A 136 10.19 -13.73 13.71
CA LEU A 136 10.76 -14.54 14.81
C LEU A 136 11.95 -13.83 15.46
#